data_AF-A0A1A8C4Q0-F1
#
_entry.id   AF-A0A1A8C4Q0-F1
#
_cell.length_a   1.000
_cell.length_b   1.000
_cell.length_c   1.000
_cell.angle_alpha   90.00
_cell.angle_beta   90.00
_cell.angle_gamma   90.00
#
_symmetry.space_group_name_H-M   'P 1'
#
loop_
_entity.id
_entity.type
_entity.pdbx_description
1 polymer ?
#
loop_
_entity_poly.entity_id
_entity_poly.type
_entity_poly.pdbx_seq_one_letter_code
_entity_poly.pdbx_strand_id
1 'polypeptide(L)'
;IDRVFQHITGAQQLKGIYNEERRRFSLVKNQPRRIVEKVALDIEKLLAKKRKALERLASEAERLQREHLWQDGIKELDMAYYDSKAELDYNSIDGEVELENPSQLKLEFVYDPNFKNNVNFSHTAVQIPTDIYKGATVILNELNWTQAL
;
A
#
# COMPACT_ATOMS: atom_id res chain seq x y z
N ILE A 1 -49.00 22.77 -12.65
CA ILE A 1 -47.97 21.71 -12.55
C ILE A 1 -47.32 21.72 -11.16
N ASP A 2 -46.89 22.87 -10.65
CA ASP A 2 -46.24 22.98 -9.32
C ASP A 2 -47.06 22.49 -8.11
N ARG A 3 -48.37 22.76 -8.07
CA ARG A 3 -49.22 22.31 -6.96
C ARG A 3 -49.38 20.79 -6.89
N VAL A 4 -49.33 20.13 -8.04
CA VAL A 4 -49.43 18.66 -8.16
C VAL A 4 -48.12 18.03 -7.70
N PHE A 5 -46.99 18.61 -8.08
CA PHE A 5 -45.67 18.19 -7.61
C PHE A 5 -45.53 18.26 -6.09
N GLN A 6 -46.03 19.31 -5.44
CA GLN A 6 -45.99 19.41 -3.97
C GLN A 6 -46.79 18.32 -3.26
N HIS A 7 -47.88 17.83 -3.87
CA HIS A 7 -48.71 16.76 -3.29
C HIS A 7 -48.15 15.37 -3.57
N ILE A 8 -47.52 15.15 -4.72
CA ILE A 8 -46.96 13.84 -5.10
C ILE A 8 -45.61 13.58 -4.42
N THR A 9 -44.79 14.60 -4.23
CA THR A 9 -43.44 14.45 -3.67
C THR A 9 -43.39 14.22 -2.16
N GLY A 10 -44.49 14.48 -1.44
CA GLY A 10 -44.57 14.30 0.01
C GLY A 10 -43.66 15.24 0.82
N ALA A 11 -43.15 16.33 0.23
CA ALA A 11 -42.25 17.27 0.91
C ALA A 11 -42.85 17.87 2.20
N GLN A 12 -44.16 18.08 2.23
CA GLN A 12 -44.86 18.55 3.44
C GLN A 12 -44.91 17.50 4.55
N GLN A 13 -45.12 16.22 4.19
CA GLN A 13 -45.11 15.11 5.14
C GLN A 13 -43.70 14.94 5.74
N LEU A 14 -42.66 15.01 4.91
CA LEU A 14 -41.27 14.95 5.37
C LEU A 14 -40.94 16.11 6.34
N LYS A 15 -41.35 17.33 6.02
CA LYS A 15 -41.20 18.48 6.93
C LYS A 15 -41.93 18.26 8.26
N GLY A 16 -43.11 17.65 8.23
CA GLY A 16 -43.86 17.24 9.42
C GLY A 16 -43.06 16.29 10.31
N ILE A 17 -42.54 15.21 9.72
CA ILE A 17 -41.74 14.20 10.44
C ILE A 17 -40.48 14.82 11.07
N TYR A 18 -39.76 15.69 10.37
CA TYR A 18 -38.59 16.39 10.94
C TYR A 18 -38.93 17.28 12.14
N ASN A 19 -40.13 17.86 12.16
CA ASN A 19 -40.60 18.66 13.29
C ASN A 19 -41.08 17.80 14.45
N GLU A 20 -41.79 16.70 14.18
CA GLU A 20 -42.22 15.73 15.18
C GLU A 20 -41.02 15.08 15.89
N GLU A 21 -39.99 14.72 15.12
CA GLU A 21 -38.80 14.06 15.62
C GLU A 21 -37.69 15.04 16.05
N ARG A 22 -38.03 16.30 16.32
CA ARG A 22 -37.06 17.36 16.68
C ARG A 22 -36.21 17.02 17.92
N ARG A 23 -36.70 16.14 18.79
CA ARG A 23 -36.00 15.66 19.99
C ARG A 23 -34.94 14.59 19.69
N ARG A 24 -34.99 13.93 18.53
CA ARG A 24 -34.03 12.88 18.13
C ARG A 24 -32.74 13.42 17.52
N PHE A 25 -32.69 14.70 17.17
CA PHE A 25 -31.50 15.33 16.58
C PHE A 25 -31.25 16.73 17.14
N SER A 26 -30.00 17.15 17.10
CA SER A 26 -29.61 18.52 17.42
C SER A 26 -29.23 19.26 16.15
N LEU A 27 -29.53 20.57 16.12
CA LEU A 27 -29.11 21.42 15.02
C LEU A 27 -27.80 22.08 15.44
N VAL A 28 -26.71 21.68 14.81
CA VAL A 28 -25.37 22.21 15.10
C VAL A 28 -24.98 23.18 14.00
N LYS A 29 -24.47 24.36 14.40
CA LYS A 29 -23.92 25.33 13.44
C LYS A 29 -22.52 24.91 13.05
N ASN A 30 -22.27 24.84 11.74
CA ASN A 30 -20.91 24.69 11.24
C ASN A 30 -20.09 25.94 11.58
N GLN A 31 -18.88 25.73 12.08
CA GLN A 31 -17.88 26.77 12.33
C GLN A 31 -16.75 26.58 11.31
N PRO A 32 -16.83 27.21 10.12
CA PRO A 32 -15.94 26.86 9.00
C PRO A 32 -14.46 26.96 9.35
N ARG A 33 -14.07 28.02 10.08
CA ARG A 33 -12.68 28.21 10.54
C ARG A 33 -12.17 27.04 11.38
N ARG A 34 -12.98 26.60 12.36
CA ARG A 34 -12.61 25.47 13.24
C ARG A 34 -12.52 24.15 12.48
N ILE A 35 -13.39 23.93 11.50
CA ILE A 35 -13.35 22.72 10.67
C ILE A 35 -12.06 22.69 9.86
N VAL A 36 -11.72 23.79 9.19
CA VAL A 36 -10.50 23.90 8.39
C VAL A 36 -9.26 23.72 9.27
N GLU A 37 -9.21 24.38 10.42
CA GLU A 37 -8.11 24.26 11.37
C GLU A 37 -7.94 22.81 11.87
N LYS A 38 -9.03 22.13 12.21
CA LYS A 38 -8.99 20.71 12.62
C LYS A 38 -8.44 19.83 11.50
N VAL A 39 -8.93 20.02 10.27
CA VAL A 39 -8.49 19.23 9.11
C VAL A 39 -7.00 19.48 8.83
N ALA A 40 -6.54 20.73 8.88
CA ALA A 40 -5.14 21.08 8.72
C ALA A 40 -4.26 20.38 9.76
N LEU A 41 -4.67 20.39 11.03
CA LEU A 41 -3.95 19.71 12.11
C LEU A 41 -3.92 18.19 11.94
N ASP A 42 -5.03 17.58 11.50
CA ASP A 42 -5.11 16.14 11.26
C ASP A 42 -4.18 15.73 10.09
N ILE A 43 -4.11 16.54 9.04
CA ILE A 43 -3.16 16.36 7.92
C ILE A 43 -1.72 16.51 8.39
N GLU A 44 -1.42 17.55 9.17
CA GLU A 44 -0.09 17.78 9.71
C GLU A 44 0.39 16.56 10.52
N LYS A 45 -0.45 16.05 11.42
CA LYS A 45 -0.15 14.85 12.22
C LYS A 45 0.08 13.62 11.34
N LEU A 46 -0.72 13.45 10.29
CA LEU A 46 -0.55 12.34 9.34
C LEU A 46 0.81 12.44 8.61
N LEU A 47 1.14 13.63 8.10
CA LEU A 47 2.39 13.88 7.40
C LEU A 47 3.61 13.74 8.32
N ALA A 48 3.51 14.21 9.57
CA ALA A 48 4.56 14.06 10.56
C ALA A 48 4.84 12.58 10.88
N LYS A 49 3.80 11.75 10.99
CA LYS A 49 3.95 10.30 11.17
C LYS A 49 4.62 9.64 9.97
N LYS A 50 4.23 10.00 8.74
CA LYS A 50 4.88 9.50 7.51
C LYS A 50 6.34 9.90 7.43
N ARG A 51 6.67 11.16 7.73
CA ARG A 51 8.04 11.68 7.78
C ARG A 51 8.90 10.88 8.76
N LYS A 52 8.38 10.63 9.97
CA LYS A 52 9.10 9.86 10.99
C LYS A 52 9.36 8.41 10.56
N ALA A 53 8.39 7.77 9.89
CA ALA A 53 8.59 6.42 9.36
C ALA A 53 9.67 6.39 8.27
N LEU A 54 9.65 7.37 7.35
CA LEU A 54 10.64 7.48 6.28
C LEU A 54 12.05 7.78 6.82
N GLU A 55 12.16 8.66 7.81
CA GLU A 55 13.43 8.99 8.48
C GLU A 55 14.08 7.76 9.10
N ARG A 56 13.28 6.88 9.73
CA ARG A 56 13.76 5.61 10.28
C ARG A 56 14.25 4.67 9.18
N LEU A 57 13.45 4.51 8.12
CA LEU A 57 13.81 3.63 7.00
C LEU A 57 15.10 4.09 6.32
N ALA A 58 15.24 5.39 6.05
CA ALA A 58 16.44 5.95 5.44
C ALA A 58 17.68 5.78 6.35
N SER A 59 17.53 6.04 7.65
CA SER A 59 18.64 5.88 8.61
C SER A 59 19.11 4.44 8.72
N GLU A 60 18.18 3.47 8.76
CA GLU A 60 18.55 2.05 8.78
C GLU A 60 19.16 1.61 7.45
N ALA A 61 18.63 2.06 6.31
CA ALA A 61 19.21 1.75 5.00
C ALA A 61 20.65 2.28 4.87
N GLU A 62 20.91 3.52 5.28
CA GLU A 62 22.27 4.08 5.30
C GLU A 62 23.22 3.31 6.21
N ARG A 63 22.73 2.86 7.38
CA ARG A 63 23.51 2.07 8.33
C ARG A 63 23.85 0.70 7.77
N LEU A 64 22.84 -0.02 7.26
CA LEU A 64 23.00 -1.35 6.68
C LEU A 64 23.94 -1.33 5.47
N GLN A 65 23.77 -0.37 4.57
CA GLN A 65 24.64 -0.27 3.40
C GLN A 65 26.09 0.09 3.77
N ARG A 66 26.29 0.89 4.82
CA ARG A 66 27.64 1.19 5.33
C ARG A 66 28.31 -0.03 5.97
N GLU A 67 27.54 -0.87 6.67
CA GLU A 67 28.03 -2.08 7.33
C GLU A 67 28.21 -3.25 6.35
N HIS A 68 27.55 -3.20 5.18
CA HIS A 68 27.63 -4.22 4.15
C HIS A 68 29.04 -4.32 3.54
N LEU A 69 29.51 -5.56 3.39
CA LEU A 69 30.75 -5.86 2.70
C LEU A 69 30.44 -6.44 1.34
N TRP A 70 31.08 -5.88 0.32
CA TRP A 70 30.98 -6.35 -1.05
C TRP A 70 31.42 -7.82 -1.19
N GLN A 71 30.63 -8.62 -1.90
CA GLN A 71 30.91 -10.04 -2.14
C GLN A 71 30.71 -10.40 -3.62
N ASP A 72 31.76 -10.88 -4.29
CA ASP A 72 31.70 -11.30 -5.70
C ASP A 72 31.16 -12.72 -5.89
N GLY A 73 31.18 -13.54 -4.84
CA GLY A 73 30.84 -14.96 -4.89
C GLY A 73 29.37 -15.31 -4.70
N ILE A 74 28.48 -14.32 -4.56
CA ILE A 74 27.04 -14.55 -4.36
C ILE A 74 26.47 -15.12 -5.66
N LYS A 75 25.72 -16.22 -5.56
CA LYS A 75 24.96 -16.77 -6.68
C LYS A 75 23.48 -16.44 -6.51
N GLU A 76 22.76 -16.33 -7.62
CA GLU A 76 21.32 -16.09 -7.62
C GLU A 76 20.54 -17.15 -6.82
N LEU A 77 21.00 -18.40 -6.86
CA LEU A 77 20.40 -19.52 -6.12
C LEU A 77 20.53 -19.40 -4.59
N ASP A 78 21.47 -18.59 -4.10
CA ASP A 78 21.69 -18.38 -2.67
C ASP A 78 20.79 -17.25 -2.12
N MET A 79 20.04 -16.55 -2.99
CA MET A 79 19.25 -15.38 -2.63
C MET A 79 17.78 -15.71 -2.40
N ALA A 80 17.31 -15.60 -1.16
CA ALA A 80 15.88 -15.71 -0.83
C ALA A 80 15.18 -14.34 -0.97
N TYR A 81 14.47 -14.12 -2.08
CA TYR A 81 13.63 -12.93 -2.25
C TYR A 81 12.39 -13.25 -3.12
N TYR A 82 11.37 -12.39 -3.03
CA TYR A 82 10.18 -12.50 -3.87
C TYR A 82 10.29 -11.53 -5.05
N ASP A 83 10.46 -12.06 -6.26
CA ASP A 83 10.40 -11.28 -7.49
C ASP A 83 8.94 -10.92 -7.80
N SER A 84 8.66 -9.63 -7.93
CA SER A 84 7.35 -9.09 -8.30
C SER A 84 6.80 -9.62 -9.64
N LYS A 85 7.67 -10.18 -10.50
CA LYS A 85 7.30 -10.75 -11.81
C LYS A 85 7.26 -12.29 -11.82
N ALA A 86 7.43 -12.93 -10.68
CA ALA A 86 7.42 -14.39 -10.49
C ALA A 86 6.33 -15.13 -11.29
N GLU A 87 5.10 -14.60 -11.33
CA GLU A 87 3.95 -15.21 -11.99
C GLU A 87 3.94 -15.09 -13.53
N LEU A 88 4.73 -14.16 -14.09
CA LEU A 88 4.88 -14.00 -15.54
C LEU A 88 5.84 -15.04 -16.14
N ASP A 89 6.85 -15.44 -15.36
CA ASP A 89 7.86 -16.41 -15.77
C ASP A 89 7.25 -17.82 -15.96
N TYR A 90 6.20 -18.18 -15.22
CA TYR A 90 5.49 -19.46 -15.37
C TYR A 90 4.59 -19.56 -16.61
N ASN A 91 4.17 -18.42 -17.18
CA ASN A 91 3.19 -18.40 -18.27
C ASN A 91 3.82 -18.25 -19.67
N SER A 92 5.15 -18.14 -19.75
CA SER A 92 5.88 -17.97 -21.01
C SER A 92 6.95 -19.05 -21.16
N ILE A 93 6.57 -20.21 -21.70
CA ILE A 93 7.33 -21.12 -22.58
C ILE A 93 6.87 -22.56 -22.33
N ASP A 94 5.95 -22.99 -23.18
CA ASP A 94 5.98 -24.31 -23.82
C ASP A 94 6.24 -25.54 -22.94
N GLY A 95 5.42 -25.76 -21.89
CA GLY A 95 5.18 -27.10 -21.30
C GLY A 95 6.38 -27.84 -20.69
N GLU A 96 7.59 -27.29 -20.73
CA GLU A 96 8.74 -27.79 -19.98
C GLU A 96 8.77 -27.09 -18.64
N VAL A 97 8.66 -27.91 -17.59
CA VAL A 97 8.83 -27.50 -16.20
C VAL A 97 10.29 -27.07 -16.03
N GLU A 98 10.61 -25.83 -16.40
CA GLU A 98 11.89 -25.23 -16.04
C GLU A 98 11.92 -25.12 -14.52
N LEU A 99 12.76 -25.99 -13.95
CA LEU A 99 13.20 -26.09 -12.56
C LEU A 99 12.61 -25.01 -11.65
N GLU A 100 11.72 -25.40 -10.74
CA GLU A 100 11.36 -24.60 -9.56
C GLU A 100 12.65 -23.99 -9.01
N ASN A 101 12.83 -22.68 -9.19
CA ASN A 101 14.01 -22.01 -8.71
C ASN A 101 13.93 -22.11 -7.18
N PRO A 102 14.76 -22.93 -6.50
CA PRO A 102 14.52 -23.32 -5.12
C PRO A 102 14.67 -22.14 -4.14
N SER A 103 15.23 -21.03 -4.61
CA SER A 103 15.38 -19.74 -3.94
C SER A 103 14.12 -18.87 -3.97
N GLN A 104 13.11 -19.20 -4.78
CA GLN A 104 11.92 -18.37 -4.95
C GLN A 104 10.94 -18.57 -3.78
N LEU A 105 10.76 -17.51 -3.00
CA LEU A 105 9.86 -17.52 -1.85
C LEU A 105 8.40 -17.78 -2.30
N LYS A 106 7.83 -18.91 -1.89
CA LYS A 106 6.39 -19.17 -2.01
C LYS A 106 5.65 -18.38 -0.92
N LEU A 107 4.95 -17.33 -1.33
CA LEU A 107 4.22 -16.43 -0.42
C LEU A 107 2.71 -16.64 -0.54
N GLU A 108 2.01 -16.56 0.60
CA GLU A 108 0.56 -16.47 0.63
C GLU A 108 0.13 -15.00 0.54
N PHE A 109 -0.83 -14.71 -0.33
CA PHE A 109 -1.38 -13.38 -0.51
C PHE A 109 -2.82 -13.32 -0.03
N VAL A 110 -3.16 -12.24 0.69
CA VAL A 110 -4.50 -12.00 1.23
C VAL A 110 -5.05 -10.69 0.68
N TYR A 111 -6.32 -10.68 0.29
CA TYR A 111 -6.96 -9.46 -0.18
C TYR A 111 -7.07 -8.40 0.93
N ASP A 112 -6.53 -7.21 0.68
CA ASP A 112 -6.65 -6.07 1.59
C ASP A 112 -7.48 -4.93 0.97
N PRO A 113 -8.59 -4.50 1.59
CA PRO A 113 -9.45 -3.43 1.07
C PRO A 113 -8.78 -2.04 0.94
N ASN A 114 -7.75 -1.73 1.74
CA ASN A 114 -7.02 -0.46 1.65
C ASN A 114 -6.14 -0.43 0.39
N PHE A 115 -5.55 -1.57 0.02
CA PHE A 115 -4.72 -1.72 -1.18
C PHE A 115 -5.54 -2.07 -2.43
N LYS A 116 -6.77 -2.60 -2.26
CA LYS A 116 -7.63 -3.10 -3.35
C LYS A 116 -6.95 -4.18 -4.18
N ASN A 117 -6.10 -4.97 -3.54
CA ASN A 117 -5.34 -6.04 -4.17
C ASN A 117 -4.98 -7.11 -3.13
N ASN A 118 -4.52 -8.27 -3.60
CA ASN A 118 -3.92 -9.30 -2.76
C ASN A 118 -2.49 -8.87 -2.38
N VAL A 119 -2.19 -8.85 -1.09
CA VAL A 119 -0.90 -8.38 -0.54
C VAL A 119 -0.30 -9.38 0.43
N ASN A 120 1.02 -9.29 0.61
CA ASN A 120 1.75 -9.99 1.66
C ASN A 120 2.31 -8.94 2.63
N PHE A 121 2.17 -9.18 3.94
CA PHE A 121 2.65 -8.28 4.99
C PHE A 121 3.96 -8.73 5.64
N SER A 122 4.44 -9.93 5.30
CA SER A 122 5.62 -10.55 5.90
C SER A 122 6.88 -10.29 5.09
N HIS A 123 6.76 -10.09 3.78
CA HIS A 123 7.90 -9.87 2.88
C HIS A 123 7.63 -8.72 1.92
N THR A 124 8.70 -8.04 1.53
CA THR A 124 8.69 -7.01 0.50
C THR A 124 8.98 -7.61 -0.87
N ALA A 125 8.23 -7.20 -1.88
CA ALA A 125 8.51 -7.59 -3.26
C ALA A 125 9.68 -6.80 -3.85
N VAL A 126 10.50 -7.48 -4.64
CA VAL A 126 11.63 -6.88 -5.37
C VAL A 126 11.22 -6.69 -6.83
N GLN A 127 11.53 -5.52 -7.39
CA GLN A 127 11.28 -5.25 -8.80
C GLN A 127 12.58 -4.92 -9.54
N ILE A 128 12.96 -5.81 -10.45
CA ILE A 128 14.11 -5.65 -11.34
C ILE A 128 13.58 -5.36 -12.76
N PRO A 129 13.98 -4.25 -13.40
CA PRO A 129 13.66 -3.98 -14.80
C PRO A 129 14.07 -5.13 -15.74
N THR A 130 13.32 -5.34 -16.83
CA THR A 130 13.54 -6.49 -17.73
C THR A 130 14.84 -6.41 -18.53
N ASP A 131 15.39 -5.21 -18.69
CA ASP A 131 16.67 -4.91 -19.33
C ASP A 131 17.88 -5.11 -18.40
N ILE A 132 17.65 -5.41 -17.12
CA ILE A 132 18.69 -5.66 -16.12
C ILE A 132 18.73 -7.15 -15.77
N TYR A 133 19.92 -7.75 -15.88
CA TYR A 133 20.11 -9.14 -15.46
C TYR A 133 20.14 -9.26 -13.93
N LYS A 134 19.18 -10.01 -13.36
CA LYS A 134 19.04 -10.22 -11.92
C LYS A 134 20.21 -10.93 -11.24
N GLY A 135 20.93 -11.78 -11.98
CA GLY A 135 22.13 -12.48 -11.48
C GLY A 135 23.41 -11.64 -11.50
N ALA A 136 23.36 -10.36 -11.88
CA ALA A 136 24.54 -9.51 -11.89
C ALA A 136 25.05 -9.24 -10.47
N THR A 137 26.37 -9.29 -10.24
CA THR A 137 27.00 -9.12 -8.92
C THR A 137 26.55 -7.85 -8.19
N VAL A 138 26.37 -6.74 -8.92
CA VAL A 138 25.85 -5.49 -8.36
C VAL A 138 24.45 -5.69 -7.78
N ILE A 139 23.55 -6.32 -8.54
CA ILE A 139 22.18 -6.58 -8.10
C ILE A 139 22.15 -7.55 -6.92
N LEU A 140 22.93 -8.63 -6.98
CA LEU A 140 22.99 -9.60 -5.89
C LEU A 140 23.51 -8.98 -4.58
N ASN A 141 24.46 -8.05 -4.66
CA ASN A 141 24.91 -7.30 -3.48
C ASN A 141 23.81 -6.37 -2.95
N GLU A 142 23.09 -5.66 -3.83
CA GLU A 142 21.97 -4.82 -3.42
C GLU A 142 20.88 -5.63 -2.69
N LEU A 143 20.49 -6.77 -3.26
CA LEU A 143 19.51 -7.66 -2.66
C LEU A 143 19.98 -8.20 -1.30
N ASN A 144 21.28 -8.46 -1.13
CA ASN A 144 21.82 -9.04 0.10
C ASN A 144 21.68 -8.10 1.31
N TRP A 145 22.06 -6.82 1.17
CA TRP A 145 21.97 -5.89 2.30
C TRP A 145 20.54 -5.36 2.49
N THR A 146 19.75 -5.24 1.42
CA THR A 146 18.36 -4.76 1.49
C THR A 146 17.39 -5.78 2.09
N GLN A 147 17.75 -7.07 2.19
CA GLN A 147 16.95 -8.09 2.87
C GLN A 147 16.67 -7.79 4.35
N ALA A 148 17.47 -6.93 4.99
CA ALA A 148 17.30 -6.54 6.39
C ALA A 148 16.33 -5.37 6.63
N LEU A 149 15.72 -4.82 5.56
CA LEU A 149 14.77 -3.70 5.62
C LEU A 149 13.33 -4.11 5.91
#